data_AF-A0A821R1E4-F1
#
_entry.id   AF-A0A821R1E4-F1
#
_cell.length_a   1.000
_cell.length_b   1.000
_cell.length_c   1.000
_cell.angle_alpha   90.00
_cell.angle_beta   90.00
_cell.angle_gamma   90.00
#
_symmetry.space_group_name_H-M   'P 1'
#
loop_
_entity.id
_entity.type
_entity.pdbx_description
1 polymer ?
#
loop_
_entity_poly.entity_id
_entity_poly.type
_entity_poly.pdbx_seq_one_letter_code
_entity_poly.pdbx_strand_id
1 'polypeptide(L)'
;KNDDTSSTITCVKNSRDQTILVKKGDIIKAKDVDAIVNAANGPLNHAGCLDKAISDAAGPALDQECKQLIATNGGVAISTGKAVKTTAGRLPYKSVIHAIGPQYFGGNQQER
;
A
#
# COMPACT_ATOMS: atom_id res chain seq x y z
N LYS A 1 -10.46 1.91 -28.66
CA LYS A 1 -11.08 0.99 -27.68
C LYS A 1 -11.22 1.77 -26.38
N ASN A 2 -12.45 2.15 -26.07
CA ASN A 2 -12.80 3.02 -24.94
C ASN A 2 -12.69 2.24 -23.63
N ASP A 3 -12.03 2.84 -22.64
CA ASP A 3 -12.31 2.52 -21.24
C ASP A 3 -12.00 3.77 -20.39
N ASP A 4 -12.98 4.67 -20.36
CA ASP A 4 -13.03 5.85 -19.49
C ASP A 4 -13.78 5.46 -18.20
N THR A 5 -13.15 4.63 -17.36
CA THR A 5 -13.71 4.19 -16.07
C THR A 5 -12.92 4.71 -14.86
N SER A 6 -12.25 5.86 -14.97
CA SER A 6 -11.78 6.60 -13.79
C SER A 6 -12.80 7.67 -13.38
N SER A 7 -14.04 7.26 -13.11
CA SER A 7 -15.05 8.17 -12.59
C SER A 7 -14.66 8.57 -11.17
N THR A 8 -14.09 9.78 -11.03
CA THR A 8 -13.90 10.40 -9.72
C THR A 8 -15.28 10.49 -9.05
N ILE A 9 -15.43 9.82 -7.92
CA ILE A 9 -16.66 9.81 -7.15
C ILE A 9 -16.80 11.14 -6.41
N THR A 10 -15.70 11.62 -5.82
CA THR A 10 -15.70 12.85 -5.02
C THR A 10 -14.31 13.51 -5.05
N CYS A 11 -14.28 14.84 -5.07
CA CYS A 11 -13.10 15.66 -4.96
C CYS A 11 -13.34 16.72 -3.87
N VAL A 12 -12.46 16.78 -2.86
CA VAL A 12 -12.52 17.79 -1.79
C VAL A 12 -11.16 18.41 -1.57
N LYS A 13 -11.13 19.64 -1.05
CA LYS A 13 -9.90 20.28 -0.57
C LYS A 13 -9.87 20.26 0.95
N ASN A 14 -8.74 19.92 1.55
CA ASN A 14 -8.56 20.03 2.99
C ASN A 14 -8.15 21.46 3.41
N SER A 15 -8.01 21.71 4.72
CA SER A 15 -7.62 23.01 5.27
C SER A 15 -6.21 23.48 4.88
N ARG A 16 -5.39 22.60 4.27
CA ARG A 16 -4.07 22.90 3.74
C ARG A 16 -4.06 23.05 2.21
N ASP A 17 -5.23 23.23 1.60
CA ASP A 17 -5.43 23.33 0.15
C ASP A 17 -4.95 22.09 -0.64
N GLN A 18 -4.88 20.92 0.00
CA GLN A 18 -4.56 19.67 -0.67
C GLN A 18 -5.83 19.04 -1.22
N THR A 19 -5.79 18.64 -2.49
CA THR A 19 -6.88 17.94 -3.15
C THR A 19 -6.90 16.46 -2.75
N ILE A 20 -8.05 16.00 -2.26
CA ILE A 20 -8.32 14.59 -1.94
C ILE A 20 -9.35 14.08 -2.95
N LEU A 21 -8.99 13.01 -3.66
CA LEU A 21 -9.83 12.39 -4.69
C LEU A 21 -10.24 10.99 -4.25
N VAL A 22 -11.55 10.73 -4.27
CA VAL A 22 -12.10 9.38 -4.14
C VAL A 22 -12.39 8.87 -5.54
N LYS A 23 -11.71 7.79 -5.94
CA LYS A 23 -11.86 7.17 -7.27
C LYS A 23 -12.12 5.68 -7.11
N LYS A 24 -13.01 5.14 -7.95
CA LYS A 24 -13.08 3.68 -8.16
C LYS A 24 -11.94 3.30 -9.11
N GLY A 25 -11.24 2.20 -8.83
CA GLY A 25 -10.20 1.72 -9.72
C GLY A 25 -9.42 0.54 -9.19
N ASP A 26 -8.47 0.09 -10.00
CA ASP A 26 -7.46 -0.91 -9.69
C ASP A 26 -6.14 -0.19 -9.40
N ILE A 27 -5.63 -0.32 -8.18
CA ILE A 27 -4.43 0.40 -7.73
C ILE A 27 -3.18 -0.02 -8.50
N ILE A 28 -3.16 -1.22 -9.12
CA ILE A 28 -2.05 -1.71 -9.96
C ILE A 28 -2.02 -0.98 -11.32
N LYS A 29 -3.16 -0.42 -11.73
CA LYS A 29 -3.33 0.31 -13.00
C LYS A 29 -3.56 1.80 -12.79
N ALA A 30 -3.37 2.29 -11.56
CA ALA A 30 -3.47 3.71 -11.26
C ALA A 30 -2.52 4.51 -12.16
N LYS A 31 -3.02 5.64 -12.68
CA LYS A 31 -2.27 6.58 -13.51
C LYS A 31 -2.07 7.88 -12.74
N ASP A 32 -1.08 8.67 -13.16
CA ASP A 32 -0.82 10.01 -12.64
C ASP A 32 -0.55 10.04 -11.12
N VAL A 33 0.10 9.00 -10.60
CA VAL A 33 0.53 8.89 -9.20
C VAL A 33 2.00 8.52 -9.12
N ASP A 34 2.70 9.08 -8.13
CA ASP A 34 4.11 8.76 -7.89
C ASP A 34 4.31 7.44 -7.14
N ALA A 35 3.39 7.11 -6.24
CA ALA A 35 3.49 5.96 -5.36
C ALA A 35 2.10 5.41 -5.02
N ILE A 36 2.07 4.13 -4.66
CA ILE A 36 0.88 3.46 -4.13
C ILE A 36 1.13 3.03 -2.69
N VAL A 37 0.06 2.96 -1.89
CA VAL A 37 0.12 2.46 -0.51
C VAL A 37 -0.47 1.05 -0.47
N ASN A 38 0.32 0.12 0.03
CA ASN A 38 -0.07 -1.26 0.28
C ASN A 38 -0.42 -1.44 1.77
N ALA A 39 -1.54 -2.10 2.03
CA ALA A 39 -1.90 -2.54 3.38
C ALA A 39 -1.11 -3.81 3.70
N ALA A 40 -0.04 -3.67 4.48
CA ALA A 40 0.92 -4.72 4.74
C ALA A 40 0.81 -5.27 6.17
N ASN A 41 1.38 -6.45 6.37
CA ASN A 41 1.64 -7.01 7.69
C ASN A 41 3.07 -6.72 8.17
N GLY A 42 3.33 -6.88 9.47
CA GLY A 42 4.66 -6.63 10.05
C GLY A 42 5.80 -7.46 9.43
N PRO A 43 5.60 -8.75 9.11
CA PRO A 43 6.61 -9.56 8.42
C PRO A 43 6.90 -9.17 6.96
N LEU A 44 6.13 -8.23 6.39
CA LEU A 44 6.18 -7.85 4.97
C LEU A 44 6.13 -9.07 4.03
N ASN A 45 5.29 -10.05 4.36
CA ASN A 45 5.07 -11.21 3.50
C ASN A 45 3.75 -11.05 2.72
N HIS A 46 3.84 -11.16 1.40
CA HIS A 46 2.74 -10.87 0.49
C HIS A 46 1.81 -12.08 0.34
N ALA A 47 1.03 -12.40 1.37
CA ALA A 47 0.33 -13.68 1.48
C ALA A 47 -1.11 -13.72 0.94
N GLY A 48 -1.73 -12.58 0.56
CA GLY A 48 -3.12 -12.60 0.08
C GLY A 48 -3.69 -11.30 -0.48
N CYS A 49 -4.91 -11.41 -1.03
CA CYS A 49 -5.74 -10.32 -1.56
C CYS A 49 -4.96 -9.30 -2.43
N LEU A 50 -5.09 -8.01 -2.11
CA LEU A 50 -4.48 -6.92 -2.85
C LEU A 50 -2.95 -6.92 -2.74
N ASP A 51 -2.43 -7.28 -1.57
CA ASP A 51 -0.99 -7.31 -1.29
C ASP A 51 -0.27 -8.29 -2.22
N LYS A 52 -0.83 -9.49 -2.38
CA LYS A 52 -0.34 -10.48 -3.35
C LYS A 52 -0.40 -9.97 -4.79
N ALA A 53 -1.49 -9.30 -5.16
CA ALA A 53 -1.66 -8.76 -6.51
C ALA A 53 -0.63 -7.66 -6.82
N ILE A 54 -0.30 -6.81 -5.84
CA ILE A 54 0.77 -5.81 -5.95
C ILE A 54 2.12 -6.50 -6.12
N SER A 55 2.45 -7.50 -5.29
CA SER A 55 3.71 -8.26 -5.37
C SER A 55 3.86 -8.97 -6.73
N ASP A 56 2.80 -9.63 -7.23
CA ASP A 56 2.82 -10.29 -8.53
C ASP A 56 3.06 -9.32 -9.69
N ALA A 57 2.41 -8.16 -9.65
CA ALA A 57 2.57 -7.13 -10.67
C ALA A 57 3.93 -6.43 -10.60
N ALA A 58 4.45 -6.16 -9.40
CA ALA A 58 5.77 -5.58 -9.18
C ALA A 58 6.91 -6.56 -9.51
N GLY A 59 6.66 -7.86 -9.38
CA GLY A 59 7.63 -8.92 -9.60
C GLY A 59 8.62 -9.10 -8.42
N PRO A 60 9.58 -10.02 -8.56
CA PRO A 60 10.37 -10.54 -7.44
C PRO A 60 11.28 -9.51 -6.75
N ALA A 61 11.56 -8.37 -7.41
CA ALA A 61 12.36 -7.31 -6.81
C ALA A 61 11.69 -6.72 -5.55
N LEU A 62 10.36 -6.59 -5.57
CA LEU A 62 9.60 -6.07 -4.42
C LEU A 62 9.78 -6.96 -3.18
N ASP A 63 9.59 -8.28 -3.37
CA ASP A 63 9.74 -9.27 -2.31
C ASP A 63 11.17 -9.33 -1.76
N GLN A 64 12.17 -9.17 -2.64
CA GLN A 64 13.57 -9.13 -2.25
C GLN A 64 13.88 -7.92 -1.37
N GLU A 65 13.39 -6.74 -1.74
CA GLU A 65 13.54 -5.53 -0.92
C GLU A 65 12.81 -5.66 0.41
N CYS A 66 11.60 -6.23 0.44
CA CYS A 66 10.88 -6.49 1.69
C CYS A 66 11.67 -7.43 2.62
N LYS A 67 12.26 -8.50 2.09
CA LYS A 67 13.13 -9.40 2.87
C LYS A 67 14.38 -8.69 3.38
N GLN A 68 14.99 -7.82 2.59
CA GLN A 68 16.12 -7.01 3.01
C GLN A 68 15.74 -6.05 4.14
N LEU A 69 14.57 -5.40 4.06
CA LEU A 69 14.06 -4.52 5.12
C LEU A 69 13.85 -5.27 6.44
N ILE A 70 13.32 -6.50 6.40
CA ILE A 70 13.20 -7.33 7.61
C ILE A 70 14.58 -7.72 8.15
N ALA A 71 15.52 -8.11 7.28
CA ALA A 71 16.87 -8.45 7.68
C ALA A 71 17.60 -7.27 8.35
N THR A 72 17.48 -6.06 7.80
CA THR A 72 18.06 -4.85 8.40
C THR A 72 17.33 -4.42 9.67
N ASN A 73 16.06 -4.78 9.83
CA ASN A 73 15.31 -4.66 11.09
C ASN A 73 15.63 -5.78 12.10
N GLY A 74 16.81 -6.39 12.03
CA GLY A 74 17.25 -7.45 12.94
C GLY A 74 16.50 -8.77 12.79
N GLY A 75 15.84 -8.99 11.65
CA GLY A 75 15.01 -10.17 11.40
C GLY A 75 13.65 -10.13 12.10
N VAL A 76 13.27 -9.01 12.70
CA VAL A 76 12.01 -8.85 13.44
C VAL A 76 10.97 -8.18 12.56
N ALA A 77 9.70 -8.51 12.77
CA ALA A 77 8.58 -7.86 12.11
C ALA A 77 8.54 -6.34 12.39
N ILE A 78 8.12 -5.57 11.39
CA ILE A 78 7.89 -4.13 11.53
C ILE A 78 6.67 -3.90 12.44
N SER A 79 6.82 -3.03 13.43
CA SER A 79 5.76 -2.74 14.41
C SER A 79 4.54 -2.05 13.77
N THR A 80 3.36 -2.30 14.34
CA THR A 80 2.11 -1.58 14.01
C THR A 80 2.28 -0.07 14.11
N GLY A 81 1.64 0.68 13.20
CA GLY A 81 1.71 2.14 13.12
C GLY A 81 2.93 2.67 12.37
N LYS A 82 3.76 1.78 11.81
CA LYS A 82 4.89 2.14 10.95
C LYS A 82 4.55 1.98 9.47
N ALA A 83 5.36 2.64 8.65
CA ALA A 83 5.37 2.45 7.20
C ALA A 83 6.81 2.35 6.70
N VAL A 84 7.04 1.50 5.69
CA VAL A 84 8.33 1.34 5.02
C VAL A 84 8.16 1.51 3.51
N LYS A 85 9.25 1.83 2.81
CA LYS A 85 9.23 2.11 1.37
C LYS A 85 10.17 1.15 0.65
N THR A 86 9.71 0.63 -0.48
CA THR A 86 10.50 -0.11 -1.48
C THR A 86 10.43 0.59 -2.83
N THR A 87 11.22 0.15 -3.80
CA THR A 87 10.91 0.42 -5.22
C THR A 87 9.57 -0.23 -5.59
N ALA A 88 9.04 0.12 -6.77
CA ALA A 88 7.81 -0.49 -7.27
C ALA A 88 8.05 -1.71 -8.18
N GLY A 89 9.29 -2.18 -8.30
CA GLY A 89 9.67 -3.24 -9.23
C GLY A 89 9.27 -2.88 -10.67
N ARG A 90 8.40 -3.69 -11.27
CA ARG A 90 7.89 -3.51 -12.64
C ARG A 90 6.68 -2.58 -12.74
N LEU A 91 6.10 -2.14 -11.62
CA LEU A 91 4.96 -1.22 -11.64
C LEU A 91 5.39 0.15 -12.17
N PRO A 92 4.47 0.92 -12.80
CA PRO A 92 4.77 2.24 -13.35
C PRO A 92 4.82 3.33 -12.26
N TYR A 93 5.30 3.00 -11.07
CA TYR A 93 5.39 3.90 -9.91
C TYR A 93 6.84 4.07 -9.48
N LYS A 94 7.13 5.17 -8.77
CA LYS A 94 8.46 5.39 -8.18
C LYS A 94 8.69 4.48 -6.97
N SER A 95 7.63 4.16 -6.22
CA SER A 95 7.73 3.35 -5.00
C SER A 95 6.41 2.74 -4.57
N VAL A 96 6.50 1.69 -3.76
CA VAL A 96 5.39 1.17 -2.94
C VAL A 96 5.65 1.52 -1.49
N ILE A 97 4.65 2.06 -0.80
CA ILE A 97 4.67 2.33 0.64
C ILE A 97 3.87 1.23 1.34
N HIS A 98 4.52 0.45 2.19
CA HIS A 98 3.90 -0.62 2.96
C HIS A 98 3.52 -0.07 4.34
N ALA A 99 2.21 0.06 4.60
CA ALA A 99 1.69 0.55 5.87
C ALA A 99 1.21 -0.61 6.75
N ILE A 100 1.73 -0.69 7.99
CA ILE A 100 1.39 -1.75 8.94
C ILE A 100 0.28 -1.24 9.87
N GLY A 101 -0.96 -1.59 9.52
CA GLY A 101 -2.15 -1.21 10.30
C GLY A 101 -2.35 -2.05 11.56
N PRO A 102 -3.15 -1.55 12.54
CA PRO A 102 -3.58 -2.35 13.68
C PRO A 102 -4.56 -3.45 13.25
N GLN A 103 -4.61 -4.54 14.03
CA GLN A 103 -5.64 -5.56 13.88
C GLN A 103 -6.87 -5.17 14.72
N TYR A 104 -8.05 -5.27 14.11
CA TYR A 104 -9.31 -5.05 14.80
C TYR A 104 -9.85 -6.37 15.38
N PHE A 105 -10.03 -6.43 16.71
CA PHE A 105 -10.46 -7.64 17.43
C PHE A 105 -11.92 -7.60 17.92
N GLY A 106 -12.77 -6.78 17.31
CA GLY A 106 -14.22 -6.85 17.57
C GLY A 106 -14.67 -6.38 18.96
N GLY A 107 -14.05 -5.33 19.49
CA GLY A 107 -14.64 -4.44 20.50
C GLY A 107 -15.31 -5.10 21.72
N ASN A 108 -14.62 -5.97 22.45
CA ASN A 108 -15.05 -6.42 23.79
C ASN A 108 -14.06 -6.06 24.92
N GLN A 109 -13.05 -5.24 24.63
CA GLN A 109 -12.30 -4.54 25.67
C GLN A 109 -12.58 -3.06 25.49
N GLN A 110 -13.16 -2.46 26.53
CA GLN A 110 -13.60 -1.07 26.59
C GLN A 110 -12.59 -0.15 25.89
N GLU A 111 -12.95 0.34 24.71
CA GLU A 111 -12.29 1.49 24.09
C GLU A 111 -12.46 2.68 25.06
N ARG A 112 -11.36 3.02 25.75
CA ARG A 112 -11.22 4.24 26.57
C ARG A 112 -10.08 5.06 26.03
#